data_AF-A0A2N5JP31-F1
#
_entry.id   AF-A0A2N5JP31-F1
#
_cell.length_a   1.000
_cell.length_b   1.000
_cell.length_c   1.000
_cell.angle_alpha   90.00
_cell.angle_beta   90.00
_cell.angle_gamma   90.00
#
_symmetry.space_group_name_H-M   'P 1'
#
loop_
_entity.id
_entity.type
_entity.pdbx_description
1 polymer ?
#
loop_
_entity_poly.entity_id
_entity_poly.type
_entity_poly.pdbx_seq_one_letter_code
_entity_poly.pdbx_strand_id
1 'polypeptide(L)'
;MLRAFVLDRRSLAVLRIAFGLILLVDLLIRLPDVVVFYTDRGFLPTSYFLPDRVPSLWSFLWFNDDPGWVYLHLGVQLVSALMLIIGYKTRWFLLISWLLILSLDNRNIYVIHGGDKTLRIMMFWSLFLPLGDRWSLDRF
;
A
#
# COMPACT_ATOMS: atom_id res chain seq x y z
N MET A 1 27.26 10.29 -25.17
CA MET A 1 26.05 9.78 -24.49
C MET A 1 25.33 10.94 -23.83
N LEU A 2 24.10 11.23 -24.26
CA LEU A 2 23.29 12.35 -23.76
C LEU A 2 23.00 12.16 -22.27
N ARG A 3 23.51 13.08 -21.43
CA ARG A 3 23.25 13.12 -19.97
C ARG A 3 21.76 13.29 -19.60
N ALA A 4 20.90 13.60 -20.58
CA ALA A 4 19.47 13.81 -20.40
C ALA A 4 18.69 12.56 -19.93
N PHE A 5 19.25 11.36 -20.06
CA PHE A 5 18.60 10.10 -19.65
C PHE A 5 19.14 9.50 -18.34
N VAL A 6 19.96 10.25 -17.59
CA VAL A 6 20.50 9.75 -16.31
C VAL A 6 19.56 10.15 -15.17
N LEU A 7 18.89 9.16 -14.60
CA LEU A 7 18.04 9.33 -13.42
C LEU A 7 18.92 9.49 -12.16
N ASP A 8 18.72 10.58 -11.41
CA ASP A 8 19.41 10.76 -10.14
C ASP A 8 18.92 9.75 -9.09
N ARG A 9 19.84 8.90 -8.61
CA ARG A 9 19.55 7.90 -7.56
C ARG A 9 19.14 8.52 -6.23
N ARG A 10 19.46 9.80 -5.97
CA ARG A 10 18.97 10.51 -4.78
C ARG A 10 17.47 10.76 -4.86
N SER A 11 16.95 11.07 -6.05
CA SER A 11 15.52 11.25 -6.29
C SER A 11 14.73 9.95 -6.04
N LEU A 12 15.32 8.80 -6.38
CA LEU A 12 14.74 7.49 -6.05
C LEU A 12 14.67 7.23 -4.53
N ALA A 13 15.68 7.66 -3.77
CA ALA A 13 15.63 7.56 -2.31
C ALA A 13 14.53 8.46 -1.71
N VAL A 14 14.37 9.69 -2.22
CA VAL A 14 13.27 10.57 -1.83
C VAL A 14 11.92 9.93 -2.15
N LEU A 15 11.76 9.35 -3.34
CA LEU A 15 10.53 8.65 -3.75
C LEU A 15 10.19 7.50 -2.79
N ARG A 16 11.18 6.69 -2.39
CA ARG A 16 10.99 5.61 -1.43
C ARG A 16 10.48 6.13 -0.07
N ILE A 17 11.10 7.19 0.45
CA ILE A 17 10.69 7.84 1.70
C ILE A 17 9.28 8.43 1.56
N ALA A 18 8.98 9.07 0.44
CA ALA A 18 7.68 9.63 0.15
C ALA A 18 6.59 8.55 0.12
N PHE A 19 6.83 7.39 -0.48
CA PHE A 19 5.91 6.26 -0.40
C PHE A 19 5.61 5.87 1.05
N GLY A 20 6.65 5.66 1.86
CA GLY A 20 6.46 5.33 3.27
C GLY A 20 5.66 6.39 4.03
N LEU A 21 5.95 7.67 3.83
CA LEU A 21 5.21 8.76 4.49
C LEU A 21 3.75 8.84 4.03
N ILE A 22 3.47 8.72 2.73
CA ILE A 22 2.10 8.71 2.19
C ILE A 22 1.31 7.54 2.79
N LEU A 23 1.92 6.36 2.90
CA LEU A 23 1.28 5.21 3.53
C LEU A 23 0.94 5.44 5.00
N LEU A 24 1.83 6.11 5.76
CA LEU A 24 1.55 6.47 7.15
C LEU A 24 0.40 7.46 7.25
N VAL A 25 0.35 8.47 6.38
CA VAL A 25 -0.74 9.44 6.33
C VAL A 25 -2.06 8.76 5.95
N ASP A 26 -2.05 7.89 4.95
CA ASP A 26 -3.22 7.10 4.54
C ASP A 26 -3.76 6.25 5.70
N LEU A 27 -2.88 5.58 6.44
CA LEU A 27 -3.23 4.83 7.65
C LEU A 27 -3.90 5.72 8.70
N LEU A 28 -3.32 6.88 9.00
CA LEU A 28 -3.88 7.81 9.99
C LEU A 28 -5.26 8.34 9.60
N ILE A 29 -5.50 8.54 8.31
CA ILE A 29 -6.79 8.97 7.78
C ILE A 29 -7.83 7.85 7.88
N ARG A 30 -7.45 6.59 7.62
CA ARG A 30 -8.38 5.45 7.60
C ARG A 30 -8.71 4.89 8.99
N LEU A 31 -7.80 5.03 9.97
CA LEU A 31 -7.94 4.44 11.30
C LEU A 31 -9.28 4.75 12.02
N PRO A 32 -9.79 5.99 12.02
CA PRO A 32 -11.05 6.33 12.69
C PRO A 32 -12.26 5.59 12.10
N ASP A 33 -12.23 5.31 10.80
CA ASP A 33 -13.37 4.79 10.05
C ASP A 33 -13.26 3.30 9.69
N VAL A 34 -12.31 2.58 10.30
CA VAL A 34 -12.05 1.15 10.03
C VAL A 34 -13.32 0.32 10.13
N VAL A 35 -14.04 0.44 11.25
CA VAL A 35 -15.26 -0.33 11.50
C VAL A 35 -16.34 -0.01 10.47
N VAL A 36 -16.44 1.27 10.09
CA VAL A 36 -17.50 1.79 9.21
C VAL A 36 -17.31 1.34 7.77
N PHE A 37 -16.07 1.32 7.26
CA PHE A 37 -15.80 1.09 5.84
C PHE A 37 -15.20 -0.28 5.49
N TYR A 38 -14.62 -0.99 6.45
CA TYR A 38 -13.83 -2.20 6.16
C TYR A 38 -14.31 -3.45 6.90
N THR A 39 -15.34 -3.35 7.74
CA THR A 39 -15.87 -4.47 8.52
C THR A 39 -17.35 -4.70 8.23
N ASP A 40 -17.83 -5.90 8.54
CA ASP A 40 -19.24 -6.28 8.32
C ASP A 40 -20.24 -5.62 9.26
N ARG A 41 -19.74 -4.91 10.28
CA ARG A 41 -20.56 -4.03 11.14
C ARG A 41 -20.83 -2.67 10.51
N GLY A 42 -20.14 -2.37 9.41
CA GLY A 42 -20.19 -1.08 8.73
C GLY A 42 -21.21 -1.02 7.59
N PHE A 43 -21.04 -0.03 6.71
CA PHE A 43 -21.97 0.22 5.59
C PHE A 43 -21.91 -0.84 4.48
N LEU A 44 -20.83 -1.60 4.41
CA LEU A 44 -20.56 -2.47 3.27
C LEU A 44 -20.13 -3.88 3.71
N PRO A 45 -21.06 -4.71 4.22
CA PRO A 45 -20.77 -6.08 4.59
C PRO A 45 -20.30 -6.92 3.40
N THR A 46 -19.41 -7.87 3.66
CA THR A 46 -18.83 -8.79 2.65
C THR A 46 -19.90 -9.57 1.90
N SER A 47 -21.05 -9.86 2.53
CA SER A 47 -22.19 -10.52 1.91
C SER A 47 -22.80 -9.79 0.70
N TYR A 48 -22.61 -8.47 0.59
CA TYR A 48 -23.06 -7.69 -0.57
C TYR A 48 -22.10 -7.78 -1.77
N PHE A 49 -20.85 -8.16 -1.52
CA PHE A 49 -19.84 -8.44 -2.55
C PHE A 49 -19.76 -9.93 -2.83
N LEU A 50 -20.72 -10.43 -3.60
CA LEU A 50 -20.63 -11.75 -4.20
C LEU A 50 -19.49 -11.76 -5.24
N PRO A 51 -18.54 -12.72 -5.19
CA PRO A 51 -17.48 -12.91 -6.19
C PRO A 51 -17.98 -12.94 -7.64
N ASP A 52 -19.23 -13.37 -7.83
CA ASP A 52 -19.90 -13.47 -9.14
C ASP A 52 -20.12 -12.11 -9.83
N ARG A 53 -20.09 -11.00 -9.08
CA ARG A 53 -20.35 -9.65 -9.65
C ARG A 53 -19.08 -8.92 -10.09
N VAL A 54 -17.91 -9.28 -9.55
CA VAL A 54 -16.63 -8.62 -9.89
C VAL A 54 -15.47 -9.64 -9.87
N PRO A 55 -15.45 -10.62 -10.78
CA PRO A 55 -14.58 -11.81 -10.70
C PRO A 55 -13.07 -11.53 -10.77
N SER A 56 -12.64 -10.31 -11.10
CA SER A 56 -11.22 -9.95 -11.23
C SER A 56 -10.63 -9.28 -9.99
N LEU A 57 -11.40 -9.04 -8.93
CA LEU A 57 -10.93 -8.38 -7.72
C LEU A 57 -10.54 -9.42 -6.66
N TRP A 58 -9.48 -9.13 -5.90
CA TRP A 58 -9.05 -9.95 -4.76
C TRP A 58 -8.73 -9.05 -3.57
N SER A 59 -9.03 -9.50 -2.36
CA SER A 59 -8.66 -8.82 -1.11
C SER A 59 -8.37 -9.84 -0.01
N PHE A 60 -7.28 -9.63 0.75
CA PHE A 60 -7.01 -10.40 1.97
C PHE A 60 -8.09 -10.19 3.04
N LEU A 61 -8.78 -9.05 2.98
CA LEU A 61 -9.79 -8.69 3.96
C LEU A 61 -11.12 -9.45 3.77
N TRP A 62 -11.29 -10.20 2.68
CA TRP A 62 -12.47 -11.05 2.48
C TRP A 62 -12.35 -12.43 3.16
N PHE A 63 -11.17 -12.80 3.67
CA PHE A 63 -10.99 -14.08 4.35
C PHE A 63 -11.53 -14.08 5.79
N ASN A 64 -11.65 -12.89 6.40
CA ASN A 64 -12.09 -12.75 7.78
C ASN A 64 -12.70 -11.37 7.99
N ASP A 65 -13.97 -11.35 8.42
CA ASP A 65 -14.76 -10.14 8.61
C ASP A 65 -14.57 -9.49 10.00
N ASP A 66 -13.74 -10.08 10.86
CA ASP A 66 -13.43 -9.53 12.18
C ASP A 66 -12.64 -8.21 12.08
N PRO A 67 -13.01 -7.15 12.84
CA PRO A 67 -12.24 -5.91 12.87
C PRO A 67 -10.77 -6.11 13.23
N GLY A 68 -10.44 -7.09 14.08
CA GLY A 68 -9.07 -7.43 14.43
C GLY A 68 -8.24 -7.84 13.21
N TRP A 69 -8.84 -8.49 12.21
CA TRP A 69 -8.18 -8.82 10.95
C TRP A 69 -7.81 -7.56 10.15
N VAL A 70 -8.71 -6.58 10.10
CA VAL A 70 -8.42 -5.28 9.46
C VAL A 70 -7.33 -4.54 10.21
N TYR A 71 -7.37 -4.50 11.55
CA TYR A 71 -6.31 -3.86 12.34
C TYR A 71 -4.95 -4.55 12.18
N LEU A 72 -4.93 -5.89 12.06
CA LEU A 72 -3.71 -6.63 11.75
C LEU A 72 -3.15 -6.20 10.39
N HIS A 73 -4.00 -6.14 9.35
CA HIS A 73 -3.61 -5.68 8.02
C HIS A 73 -3.00 -4.26 8.06
N LEU A 74 -3.64 -3.33 8.77
CA LEU A 74 -3.13 -1.97 8.97
C LEU A 74 -1.82 -1.95 9.77
N GLY A 75 -1.67 -2.85 10.75
CA GLY A 75 -0.42 -3.01 11.51
C GLY A 75 0.75 -3.47 10.63
N VAL A 76 0.51 -4.45 9.74
CA VAL A 76 1.53 -4.89 8.77
C VAL A 76 1.86 -3.75 7.79
N GLN A 77 0.87 -2.98 7.36
CA GLN A 77 1.08 -1.81 6.51
C GLN A 77 1.93 -0.74 7.20
N LEU A 78 1.66 -0.47 8.48
CA LEU A 78 2.42 0.46 9.30
C LEU A 78 3.90 0.05 9.38
N VAL A 79 4.17 -1.21 9.72
CA VAL A 79 5.54 -1.73 9.76
C VAL A 79 6.20 -1.62 8.40
N SER A 80 5.50 -2.00 7.33
CA SER A 80 6.04 -1.96 5.97
C SER A 80 6.39 -0.54 5.51
N ALA A 81 5.54 0.44 5.84
CA ALA A 81 5.80 1.85 5.58
C ALA A 81 7.05 2.36 6.31
N LEU A 82 7.23 2.00 7.58
CA LEU A 82 8.43 2.36 8.35
C LEU A 82 9.70 1.72 7.74
N MET A 83 9.62 0.46 7.34
CA MET A 83 10.73 -0.26 6.69
C MET A 83 11.10 0.37 5.34
N LEU A 84 10.13 0.89 4.58
CA LEU A 84 10.37 1.65 3.37
C LEU A 84 11.08 2.98 3.64
N ILE A 85 10.72 3.71 4.70
CA ILE A 85 11.37 4.99 5.03
C ILE A 85 12.85 4.76 5.29
N ILE A 86 13.18 3.82 6.19
CA ILE A 86 14.58 3.50 6.53
C ILE A 86 15.31 2.74 5.40
N GLY A 87 14.55 2.16 4.46
CA GLY A 87 15.09 1.42 3.33
C GLY A 87 15.71 0.08 3.75
N TYR A 88 15.00 -0.67 4.58
CA TYR A 88 15.34 -2.04 4.95
C TYR A 88 14.55 -3.02 4.10
N LYS A 89 15.21 -4.00 3.47
CA LYS A 89 14.64 -4.98 2.54
C LYS A 89 13.62 -4.32 1.58
N THR A 90 14.01 -3.21 0.97
CA THR A 90 13.15 -2.25 0.27
C THR A 90 12.23 -2.93 -0.74
N ARG A 91 12.74 -3.88 -1.54
CA ARG A 91 11.93 -4.56 -2.56
C ARG A 91 10.80 -5.39 -1.94
N TRP A 92 11.07 -6.06 -0.82
CA TRP A 92 10.08 -6.89 -0.13
C TRP A 92 9.01 -6.03 0.53
N PHE A 93 9.40 -5.00 1.28
CA PHE A 93 8.43 -4.12 1.93
C PHE A 93 7.66 -3.25 0.92
N LEU A 94 8.22 -2.95 -0.24
CA LEU A 94 7.48 -2.31 -1.33
C LEU A 94 6.41 -3.24 -1.91
N LEU A 95 6.77 -4.51 -2.16
CA LEU A 95 5.84 -5.52 -2.66
C LEU A 95 4.71 -5.78 -1.66
N ILE A 96 5.07 -5.96 -0.38
CA ILE A 96 4.09 -6.16 0.70
C ILE A 96 3.16 -4.95 0.78
N SER A 97 3.70 -3.73 0.85
CA SER A 97 2.88 -2.52 0.91
C SER A 97 1.95 -2.37 -0.30
N TRP A 98 2.44 -2.73 -1.50
CA TRP A 98 1.64 -2.71 -2.72
C TRP A 98 0.48 -3.71 -2.69
N LEU A 99 0.72 -4.94 -2.24
CA LEU A 99 -0.31 -5.97 -2.08
C LEU A 99 -1.36 -5.55 -1.03
N LEU A 100 -0.91 -4.95 0.07
CA LEU A 100 -1.79 -4.51 1.16
C LEU A 100 -2.69 -3.33 0.75
N ILE A 101 -2.17 -2.35 -0.01
CA ILE A 101 -3.01 -1.28 -0.61
C ILE A 101 -4.01 -1.88 -1.59
N LEU A 102 -3.55 -2.75 -2.49
CA LEU A 102 -4.43 -3.39 -3.47
C LEU A 102 -5.58 -4.13 -2.80
N SER A 103 -5.28 -4.83 -1.70
CA SER A 103 -6.26 -5.51 -0.88
C SER A 103 -7.25 -4.55 -0.21
N LEU A 104 -6.78 -3.45 0.39
CA LEU A 104 -7.64 -2.42 1.01
C LEU A 104 -8.57 -1.76 -0.01
N ASP A 105 -8.01 -1.37 -1.15
CA ASP A 105 -8.75 -0.76 -2.25
C ASP A 105 -9.84 -1.71 -2.75
N ASN A 106 -9.50 -2.97 -2.99
CA ASN A 106 -10.48 -3.94 -3.48
C ASN A 106 -11.54 -4.31 -2.42
N ARG A 107 -11.24 -4.17 -1.12
CA ARG A 107 -12.22 -4.39 -0.04
C ARG A 107 -13.37 -3.38 -0.13
N ASN A 108 -13.08 -2.12 -0.47
CA ASN A 108 -14.11 -1.09 -0.61
C ASN A 108 -13.76 -0.08 -1.71
N ILE A 109 -14.21 -0.39 -2.93
CA ILE A 109 -13.96 0.43 -4.13
C ILE A 109 -14.57 1.83 -4.06
N TYR A 110 -15.55 2.07 -3.18
CA TYR A 110 -16.27 3.33 -3.06
C TYR A 110 -15.53 4.37 -2.22
N VAL A 111 -14.50 3.95 -1.48
CA VAL A 111 -13.68 4.82 -0.61
C VAL A 111 -12.34 5.18 -1.29
N ILE A 112 -12.18 4.82 -2.56
CA ILE A 112 -10.97 5.08 -3.35
C ILE A 112 -11.13 6.38 -4.16
N HIS A 113 -10.06 7.18 -4.20
CA HIS A 113 -9.90 8.32 -5.09
C HIS A 113 -8.76 8.15 -6.12
N GLY A 114 -8.59 9.13 -7.02
CA GLY A 114 -7.56 9.08 -8.06
C GLY A 114 -6.14 8.92 -7.51
N GLY A 115 -5.85 9.51 -6.35
CA GLY A 115 -4.54 9.43 -5.70
C GLY A 115 -4.13 8.01 -5.31
N ASP A 116 -5.06 7.17 -4.87
CA ASP A 116 -4.76 5.79 -4.47
C ASP A 116 -4.36 4.96 -5.68
N LYS A 117 -5.07 5.15 -6.80
CA LYS A 117 -4.76 4.48 -8.07
C LYS A 117 -3.38 4.90 -8.56
N THR A 118 -3.07 6.19 -8.53
CA THR A 118 -1.75 6.70 -8.91
C THR A 118 -0.66 6.13 -8.02
N LEU A 119 -0.84 6.14 -6.69
CA LEU A 119 0.11 5.57 -5.73
C LEU A 119 0.37 4.09 -6.02
N ARG A 120 -0.69 3.29 -6.19
CA ARG A 120 -0.62 1.86 -6.50
C ARG A 120 0.14 1.58 -7.81
N ILE A 121 -0.11 2.36 -8.86
CA ILE A 121 0.59 2.23 -10.15
C ILE A 121 2.08 2.61 -9.99
N MET A 122 2.36 3.73 -9.31
CA MET A 122 3.74 4.18 -9.08
C MET A 122 4.54 3.18 -8.25
N MET A 123 3.96 2.64 -7.18
CA MET A 123 4.61 1.64 -6.35
C MET A 123 4.87 0.34 -7.12
N PHE A 124 3.93 -0.10 -7.96
CA PHE A 124 4.12 -1.29 -8.81
C PHE A 124 5.33 -1.14 -9.71
N TRP A 125 5.39 -0.06 -10.49
CA TRP A 125 6.52 0.17 -11.39
C TRP A 125 7.83 0.39 -10.63
N SER A 126 7.76 0.91 -9.41
CA SER A 126 8.92 1.09 -8.55
C SER A 126 9.52 -0.22 -8.03
N LEU A 127 8.81 -1.36 -8.10
CA LEU A 127 9.38 -2.68 -7.78
C LEU A 127 10.58 -3.03 -8.67
N PHE A 128 10.67 -2.44 -9.85
CA PHE A 128 11.75 -2.65 -10.80
C PHE A 128 12.88 -1.61 -10.67
N LEU A 129 12.69 -0.57 -9.85
CA LEU A 129 13.65 0.51 -9.66
C LEU A 129 14.64 0.22 -8.51
N PRO A 130 15.87 0.75 -8.59
CA PRO A 130 16.87 0.58 -7.54
C PRO A 130 16.65 1.57 -6.37
N LEU A 131 15.49 1.49 -5.71
CA LEU A 131 15.10 2.37 -4.59
C LEU A 131 15.98 2.20 -3.34
N GLY A 132 16.66 1.05 -3.21
CA GLY A 132 17.56 0.74 -2.09
C GLY A 132 18.99 1.30 -2.26
N ASP A 133 19.32 1.91 -3.40
CA ASP A 133 20.70 2.30 -3.71
C ASP A 133 21.24 3.45 -2.87
N ARG A 134 20.37 4.30 -2.31
CA ARG A 134 20.75 5.54 -1.60
C ARG A 134 19.89 5.73 -0.35
N TRP A 135 20.51 6.27 0.69
CA TRP A 135 19.89 6.55 2.00
C TRP A 135 19.08 5.35 2.54
N SER A 136 19.59 4.14 2.34
CA SER A 136 18.91 2.87 2.63
C SER A 136 19.81 2.01 3.49
N LEU A 137 19.23 1.24 4.41
CA LEU A 137 19.96 0.19 5.13
C LEU A 137 20.41 -0.96 4.22
N ASP A 138 19.69 -1.22 3.12
CA ASP A 138 20.05 -2.21 2.09
C ASP A 138 21.41 -2.00 1.40
N ARG A 139 22.02 -0.82 1.57
CA ARG A 139 23.32 -0.49 0.98
C ARG A 139 24.50 -1.12 1.74
N PHE A 140 24.32 -1.45 3.02
CA PHE A 140 25.34 -2.05 3.87
C PHE A 140 25.24 -3.57 3.85
#